data_AF-A0A7R9UW39-F1
#
_entry.id   AF-A0A7R9UW39-F1
#
_cell.length_a   1.000
_cell.length_b   1.000
_cell.length_c   1.000
_cell.angle_alpha   90.00
_cell.angle_beta   90.00
_cell.angle_gamma   90.00
#
_symmetry.space_group_name_H-M   'P 1'
#
loop_
_entity.id
_entity.type
_entity.pdbx_description
1 polymer ?
#
loop_
_entity_poly.entity_id
_entity_poly.type
_entity_poly.pdbx_seq_one_letter_code
_entity_poly.pdbx_strand_id
1 'polypeptide(L)'
;ELLSSVLLRQNPHSVKEWLRRVGLFKAEPARCIHTYATAVKTVSPEHATHGKLSTLWIAFAGYYEKHSDAKNARAILRKACDVQFRSADELASVWLERAELELRCKAYGPALALLREATTPPPPAERSKKALESGPVRNRLYRVTRLWAFYADLEESVGSVESAKKAYEQMFALKVITPALVLSMAAFLEEKGFYEQSFQAYECGVATF
;
A
#
# COMPACT_ATOMS: atom_id res chain seq x y z
N GLU A 1 -24.99 15.01 16.53
CA GLU A 1 -23.67 15.53 16.95
C GLU A 1 -23.28 15.10 18.37
N LEU A 2 -24.18 15.14 19.35
CA LEU A 2 -23.86 14.82 20.76
C LEU A 2 -23.48 13.35 20.98
N LEU A 3 -24.23 12.39 20.43
CA LEU A 3 -23.92 10.95 20.56
C LEU A 3 -22.55 10.56 20.00
N SER A 4 -22.17 11.07 18.82
CA SER A 4 -20.85 10.79 18.24
C SER A 4 -19.71 11.51 18.97
N SER A 5 -19.98 12.63 19.64
CA SER A 5 -19.00 13.29 20.50
C SER A 5 -18.80 12.58 21.85
N VAL A 6 -19.85 11.98 22.40
CA VAL A 6 -19.80 11.21 23.65
C VAL A 6 -19.08 9.87 23.43
N LEU A 7 -19.38 9.18 22.32
CA LEU A 7 -18.71 7.92 21.96
C LEU A 7 -17.21 8.12 21.69
N LEU A 8 -16.82 9.20 21.00
CA LEU A 8 -15.40 9.52 20.79
C LEU A 8 -14.68 10.00 22.05
N ARG A 9 -15.40 10.49 23.06
CA ARG A 9 -14.82 10.76 24.40
C ARG A 9 -14.63 9.48 25.20
N GLN A 10 -15.48 8.47 24.97
CA GLN A 10 -15.36 7.16 25.61
C GLN A 10 -14.31 6.28 24.93
N ASN A 11 -14.24 6.31 23.58
CA ASN A 11 -13.31 5.52 22.77
C ASN A 11 -12.61 6.40 21.69
N PRO A 12 -11.62 7.23 22.08
CA PRO A 12 -10.92 8.13 21.14
C PRO A 12 -10.21 7.42 19.99
N HIS A 13 -9.92 6.13 20.13
CA HIS A 13 -9.16 5.32 19.18
C HIS A 13 -10.04 4.50 18.20
N SER A 14 -11.37 4.66 18.24
CA SER A 14 -12.32 3.95 17.37
C SER A 14 -12.39 4.56 15.97
N VAL A 15 -11.69 3.95 15.00
CA VAL A 15 -11.65 4.43 13.60
C VAL A 15 -13.04 4.45 12.95
N LYS A 16 -13.90 3.46 13.25
CA LYS A 16 -15.27 3.39 12.71
C LYS A 16 -16.14 4.56 13.15
N GLU A 17 -15.99 5.04 14.38
CA GLU A 17 -16.75 6.17 14.91
C GLU A 17 -16.30 7.49 14.30
N TRP A 18 -14.99 7.67 14.07
CA TRP A 18 -14.47 8.81 13.34
C TRP A 18 -15.00 8.86 11.90
N LEU A 19 -15.00 7.74 11.18
CA LEU A 19 -15.57 7.66 9.83
C LEU A 19 -17.07 7.94 9.82
N ARG A 20 -17.82 7.42 10.82
CA ARG A 20 -19.25 7.70 10.96
C ARG A 20 -19.50 9.18 11.24
N ARG A 21 -18.65 9.83 12.03
CA ARG A 21 -18.72 11.27 12.31
C ARG A 21 -18.50 12.10 11.05
N VAL A 22 -17.51 11.77 10.22
CA VAL A 22 -17.33 12.44 8.92
C VAL A 22 -18.56 12.25 8.04
N GLY A 23 -19.13 11.05 8.02
CA GLY A 23 -20.37 10.77 7.28
C GLY A 23 -21.56 11.64 7.68
N LEU A 24 -21.59 12.16 8.91
CA LEU A 24 -22.61 13.10 9.39
C LEU A 24 -22.34 14.54 8.94
N PHE A 25 -21.09 14.91 8.68
CA PHE A 25 -20.68 16.28 8.30
C PHE A 25 -20.58 16.51 6.80
N LYS A 26 -21.12 15.62 5.96
CA LYS A 26 -21.05 15.71 4.48
C LYS A 26 -21.48 17.08 3.90
N ALA A 27 -22.32 17.84 4.60
CA ALA A 27 -22.78 19.15 4.18
C ALA A 27 -21.74 20.28 4.38
N GLU A 28 -20.75 20.11 5.27
CA GLU A 28 -19.75 21.13 5.58
C GLU A 28 -18.32 20.62 5.36
N PRO A 29 -17.65 21.01 4.26
CA PRO A 29 -16.35 20.46 3.91
C PRO A 29 -15.24 20.86 4.88
N ALA A 30 -15.28 22.08 5.41
CA ALA A 30 -14.30 22.55 6.39
C ALA A 30 -14.35 21.74 7.70
N ARG A 31 -15.55 21.36 8.17
CA ARG A 31 -15.72 20.52 9.36
C ARG A 31 -15.30 19.08 9.10
N CYS A 32 -15.55 18.55 7.90
CA CYS A 32 -15.04 17.23 7.50
C CYS A 32 -13.50 17.18 7.58
N ILE A 33 -12.81 18.15 6.98
CA ILE A 33 -11.35 18.22 6.98
C ILE A 33 -10.81 18.34 8.40
N HIS A 34 -11.40 19.24 9.21
CA HIS A 34 -11.00 19.39 10.61
C HIS A 34 -11.19 18.09 11.39
N THR A 35 -12.32 17.40 11.21
CA THR A 35 -12.63 16.13 11.88
C THR A 35 -11.63 15.04 11.50
N TYR A 36 -11.24 14.93 10.23
CA TYR A 36 -10.21 13.99 9.80
C TYR A 36 -8.83 14.36 10.35
N ALA A 37 -8.46 15.64 10.33
CA ALA A 37 -7.18 16.11 10.86
C ALA A 37 -7.09 15.87 12.37
N THR A 38 -8.19 16.05 13.11
CA THR A 38 -8.25 15.68 14.53
C THR A 38 -8.17 14.16 14.70
N ALA A 39 -8.90 13.38 13.90
CA ALA A 39 -8.92 11.92 14.00
C ALA A 39 -7.51 11.32 13.81
N VAL A 40 -6.79 11.79 12.80
CA VAL A 40 -5.42 11.34 12.51
C VAL A 40 -4.44 11.71 13.64
N LYS A 41 -4.64 12.85 14.31
CA LYS A 41 -3.80 13.25 15.46
C LYS A 41 -4.16 12.49 16.74
N THR A 42 -5.42 12.11 16.93
CA THR A 42 -5.90 11.46 18.15
C THR A 42 -5.75 9.93 18.12
N VAL A 43 -5.86 9.32 16.94
CA VAL A 43 -5.74 7.85 16.81
C VAL A 43 -4.26 7.48 16.76
N SER A 44 -3.74 6.95 17.87
CA SER A 44 -2.40 6.39 17.93
C SER A 44 -2.37 5.01 17.24
N PRO A 45 -1.36 4.71 16.40
CA PRO A 45 -1.25 3.42 15.70
C PRO A 45 -1.24 2.20 16.64
N GLU A 46 -0.74 2.36 17.86
CA GLU A 46 -0.60 1.29 18.87
C GLU A 46 -1.91 0.93 19.57
N HIS A 47 -2.83 1.90 19.70
CA HIS A 47 -4.07 1.78 20.47
C HIS A 47 -5.33 1.71 19.59
N ALA A 48 -5.16 1.67 18.26
CA ALA A 48 -6.26 1.60 17.30
C ALA A 48 -7.15 0.37 17.58
N THR A 49 -8.31 0.62 18.19
CA THR A 49 -9.29 -0.39 18.57
C THR A 49 -10.46 -0.28 17.60
N HIS A 50 -10.91 -1.40 17.05
CA HIS A 50 -12.03 -1.49 16.08
C HIS A 50 -11.84 -0.76 14.74
N GLY A 51 -10.67 -0.86 14.13
CA GLY A 51 -10.43 -0.50 12.73
C GLY A 51 -8.95 -0.25 12.45
N LYS A 52 -8.54 -0.38 11.19
CA LYS A 52 -7.15 -0.15 10.78
C LYS A 52 -6.91 1.34 10.63
N LEU A 53 -5.77 1.87 11.10
CA LEU A 53 -5.46 3.29 10.92
C LEU A 53 -5.32 3.63 9.42
N SER A 54 -4.92 2.66 8.60
CA SER A 54 -4.84 2.81 7.15
C SER A 54 -6.17 3.22 6.52
N THR A 55 -7.31 2.70 6.96
CA THR A 55 -8.61 3.04 6.36
C THR A 55 -9.02 4.48 6.64
N LEU A 56 -8.58 5.06 7.76
CA LEU A 56 -8.80 6.48 8.06
C LEU A 56 -8.04 7.37 7.08
N TRP A 57 -6.75 7.07 6.86
CA TRP A 57 -5.91 7.80 5.92
C TRP A 57 -6.38 7.66 4.47
N ILE A 58 -6.78 6.46 4.06
CA ILE A 58 -7.34 6.20 2.73
C ILE A 58 -8.66 6.96 2.54
N ALA A 59 -9.56 6.92 3.53
CA ALA A 59 -10.80 7.68 3.47
C ALA A 59 -10.56 9.20 3.44
N PHE A 60 -9.53 9.68 4.14
CA PHE A 60 -9.15 11.08 4.11
C PHE A 60 -8.62 11.49 2.73
N ALA A 61 -7.74 10.67 2.13
CA ALA A 61 -7.25 10.91 0.77
C ALA A 61 -8.39 10.86 -0.28
N GLY A 62 -9.27 9.86 -0.19
CA GLY A 62 -10.44 9.74 -1.07
C GLY A 62 -11.45 10.88 -0.90
N TYR A 63 -11.48 11.54 0.26
CA TYR A 63 -12.26 12.77 0.45
C TYR A 63 -11.70 13.93 -0.39
N TYR A 64 -10.38 14.17 -0.36
CA TYR A 64 -9.76 15.19 -1.20
C TYR A 64 -9.88 14.88 -2.69
N GLU A 65 -9.83 13.61 -3.06
CA GLU A 65 -10.00 13.19 -4.45
C GLU A 65 -11.40 13.51 -4.99
N LYS A 66 -12.45 13.32 -4.19
CA LYS A 66 -13.82 13.73 -4.55
C LYS A 66 -13.97 15.24 -4.76
N HIS A 67 -13.12 16.02 -4.11
CA HIS A 67 -13.04 17.46 -4.29
C HIS A 67 -12.02 17.88 -5.38
N SER A 68 -11.57 16.93 -6.21
CA SER A 68 -10.61 17.12 -7.31
C SER A 68 -9.24 17.68 -6.87
N ASP A 69 -8.88 17.51 -5.60
CA ASP A 69 -7.62 17.98 -5.04
C ASP A 69 -6.60 16.84 -4.88
N ALA A 70 -6.09 16.38 -6.03
CA ALA A 70 -5.09 15.32 -6.08
C ALA A 70 -3.76 15.73 -5.42
N LYS A 71 -3.43 17.03 -5.36
CA LYS A 71 -2.19 17.52 -4.74
C LYS A 71 -2.22 17.30 -3.24
N ASN A 72 -3.31 17.68 -2.57
CA ASN A 72 -3.45 17.47 -1.14
C ASN A 72 -3.64 15.98 -0.79
N ALA A 73 -4.35 15.21 -1.63
CA ALA A 73 -4.44 13.76 -1.47
C ALA A 73 -3.04 13.09 -1.47
N ARG A 74 -2.16 13.47 -2.41
CA ARG A 74 -0.76 13.00 -2.44
C ARG A 74 0.03 13.39 -1.19
N ALA A 75 -0.11 14.65 -0.74
CA ALA A 75 0.60 15.13 0.46
C ALA A 75 0.17 14.36 1.72
N ILE A 76 -1.12 14.04 1.82
CA ILE A 76 -1.69 13.26 2.92
C ILE A 76 -1.21 11.82 2.90
N LEU A 77 -1.22 11.17 1.73
CA LEU A 77 -0.73 9.80 1.59
C LEU A 77 0.78 9.70 1.82
N ARG A 78 1.56 10.72 1.44
CA ARG A 78 2.98 10.79 1.80
C ARG A 78 3.16 10.83 3.31
N LYS A 79 2.44 11.71 4.01
CA LYS A 79 2.46 11.76 5.48
C LYS A 79 2.01 10.44 6.11
N ALA A 80 1.03 9.78 5.50
CA ALA A 80 0.57 8.47 5.95
C ALA A 80 1.66 7.39 5.82
N CYS A 81 2.48 7.42 4.76
CA CYS A 81 3.62 6.49 4.60
C CYS A 81 4.69 6.64 5.69
N ASP A 82 4.84 7.84 6.26
CA ASP A 82 5.81 8.11 7.33
C ASP A 82 5.32 7.67 8.72
N VAL A 83 4.01 7.40 8.87
CA VAL A 83 3.43 6.92 10.12
C VAL A 83 3.83 5.46 10.36
N GLN A 84 4.33 5.17 11.56
CA GLN A 84 4.62 3.80 11.98
C GLN A 84 3.31 3.08 12.30
N PHE A 85 2.83 2.25 11.38
CA PHE A 85 1.68 1.37 11.61
C PHE A 85 2.06 0.16 12.44
N ARG A 86 1.08 -0.50 13.06
CA ARG A 86 1.27 -1.75 13.81
C ARG A 86 1.57 -2.94 12.89
N SER A 87 0.99 -2.95 11.69
CA SER A 87 1.11 -4.06 10.74
C SER A 87 1.67 -3.61 9.40
N ALA A 88 2.55 -4.43 8.83
CA ALA A 88 3.10 -4.25 7.47
C ALA A 88 1.99 -4.25 6.42
N ASP A 89 0.91 -5.00 6.65
CA ASP A 89 -0.25 -5.03 5.77
C ASP A 89 -1.02 -3.71 5.74
N GLU A 90 -1.04 -2.96 6.84
CA GLU A 90 -1.72 -1.66 6.90
C GLU A 90 -0.94 -0.61 6.12
N LEU A 91 0.38 -0.59 6.29
CA LEU A 91 1.26 0.26 5.53
C LEU A 91 1.17 -0.11 4.03
N ALA A 92 1.20 -1.40 3.68
CA ALA A 92 1.07 -1.84 2.29
C ALA A 92 -0.23 -1.36 1.64
N SER A 93 -1.36 -1.38 2.36
CA SER A 93 -2.62 -0.82 1.85
C SER A 93 -2.53 0.69 1.55
N VAL A 94 -1.82 1.47 2.38
CA VAL A 94 -1.61 2.91 2.12
C VAL A 94 -0.72 3.14 0.89
N TRP A 95 0.30 2.31 0.70
CA TRP A 95 1.18 2.37 -0.48
C TRP A 95 0.43 2.01 -1.76
N LEU A 96 -0.41 0.96 -1.73
CA LEU A 96 -1.26 0.57 -2.86
C LEU A 96 -2.22 1.71 -3.25
N GLU A 97 -2.92 2.29 -2.28
CA GLU A 97 -3.87 3.38 -2.53
C GLU A 97 -3.18 4.64 -3.07
N ARG A 98 -1.94 4.91 -2.63
CA ARG A 98 -1.11 5.96 -3.21
C ARG A 98 -0.72 5.65 -4.65
N ALA A 99 -0.39 4.40 -4.96
CA ALA A 99 -0.08 4.01 -6.33
C ALA A 99 -1.33 4.08 -7.24
N GLU A 100 -2.49 3.60 -6.77
CA GLU A 100 -3.78 3.73 -7.47
C GLU A 100 -4.18 5.19 -7.70
N LEU A 101 -3.92 6.09 -6.75
CA LEU A 101 -4.14 7.53 -6.94
C LEU A 101 -3.26 8.07 -8.09
N GLU A 102 -2.00 7.67 -8.16
CA GLU A 102 -1.11 8.08 -9.26
C GLU A 102 -1.56 7.50 -10.61
N LEU A 103 -2.07 6.27 -10.65
CA LEU A 103 -2.67 5.68 -11.85
C LEU A 103 -3.90 6.44 -12.31
N ARG A 104 -4.79 6.82 -11.37
CA ARG A 104 -5.96 7.67 -11.67
C ARG A 104 -5.56 9.05 -12.18
N CYS A 105 -4.45 9.59 -11.67
CA CYS A 105 -3.84 10.83 -12.15
C CYS A 105 -3.06 10.67 -13.47
N LYS A 106 -3.06 9.47 -14.09
CA LYS A 106 -2.31 9.11 -15.30
C LYS A 106 -0.79 9.30 -15.18
N ALA A 107 -0.27 9.28 -13.96
CA ALA A 107 1.13 9.49 -13.65
C ALA A 107 1.84 8.14 -13.45
N TYR A 108 2.04 7.40 -14.53
CA TYR A 108 2.60 6.04 -14.48
C TYR A 108 4.08 5.99 -14.04
N GLY A 109 4.90 6.97 -14.47
CA GLY A 109 6.31 7.05 -14.06
C GLY A 109 6.49 7.20 -12.54
N PRO A 110 5.83 8.18 -11.90
CA PRO A 110 5.84 8.31 -10.44
C PRO A 110 5.28 7.08 -9.71
N ALA A 111 4.26 6.40 -10.25
CA ALA A 111 3.72 5.17 -9.68
C ALA A 111 4.76 4.04 -9.66
N LEU A 112 5.49 3.85 -10.77
CA LEU A 112 6.57 2.87 -10.86
C LEU A 112 7.74 3.20 -9.91
N ALA A 113 8.15 4.46 -9.85
CA ALA A 113 9.21 4.88 -8.92
C ALA A 113 8.83 4.63 -7.46
N LEU A 114 7.56 4.89 -7.12
CA LEU A 114 7.00 4.65 -5.80
C LEU A 114 6.97 3.16 -5.46
N LEU A 115 6.50 2.31 -6.38
CA LEU A 115 6.49 0.87 -6.14
C LEU A 115 7.91 0.30 -6.04
N ARG A 116 8.85 0.78 -6.85
CA ARG A 116 10.28 0.44 -6.73
C ARG A 116 10.83 0.82 -5.36
N GLU A 117 10.53 2.01 -4.85
CA GLU A 117 10.94 2.41 -3.49
C GLU A 117 10.32 1.51 -2.41
N ALA A 118 9.10 1.03 -2.63
CA ALA A 118 8.40 0.11 -1.72
C ALA A 118 8.97 -1.32 -1.77
N THR A 119 9.43 -1.76 -2.94
CA THR A 119 9.91 -3.13 -3.19
C THR A 119 11.42 -3.27 -3.07
N THR A 120 12.19 -2.17 -3.08
CA THR A 120 13.63 -2.22 -2.80
C THR A 120 13.88 -2.78 -1.40
N PRO A 121 14.50 -3.96 -1.27
CA PRO A 121 14.78 -4.53 0.04
C PRO A 121 15.86 -3.67 0.71
N PRO A 122 15.70 -3.30 2.00
CA PRO A 122 16.72 -2.55 2.72
C PRO A 122 18.04 -3.35 2.81
N PRO A 123 19.19 -2.65 2.97
CA PRO A 123 20.51 -3.28 2.98
C PRO A 123 20.61 -4.39 4.04
N PRO A 124 21.47 -5.41 3.81
CA PRO A 124 21.53 -6.64 4.63
C PRO A 124 21.75 -6.41 6.13
N ALA A 125 22.28 -5.26 6.54
CA ALA A 125 22.42 -4.84 7.94
C ALA A 125 21.06 -4.72 8.68
N GLU A 126 19.99 -4.36 7.97
CA GLU A 126 18.63 -4.21 8.54
C GLU A 126 17.75 -5.47 8.35
N ARG A 127 18.26 -6.52 7.71
CA ARG A 127 17.55 -7.80 7.51
C ARG A 127 17.54 -8.72 8.74
N SER A 128 18.25 -8.37 9.81
CA SER A 128 18.30 -9.20 11.02
C SER A 128 16.91 -9.25 11.69
N LYS A 129 16.47 -10.43 12.18
CA LYS A 129 15.16 -10.59 12.86
C LYS A 129 14.95 -9.55 13.97
N LYS A 130 16.01 -9.17 14.69
CA LYS A 130 16.00 -8.10 15.72
C LYS A 130 15.77 -6.70 15.16
N ALA A 131 16.38 -6.34 14.02
CA ALA A 131 16.13 -5.05 13.36
C ALA A 131 14.78 -5.03 12.66
N LEU A 132 14.25 -6.18 12.25
CA LEU A 132 12.91 -6.29 11.69
C LEU A 132 11.83 -6.20 12.79
N GLU A 133 12.11 -6.71 13.99
CA GLU A 133 11.25 -6.63 15.18
C GLU A 133 11.27 -5.25 15.85
N SER A 134 12.42 -4.58 15.85
CA SER A 134 12.61 -3.25 16.45
C SER A 134 12.57 -2.08 15.46
N GLY A 135 12.64 -2.35 14.15
CA GLY A 135 12.72 -1.33 13.10
C GLY A 135 11.34 -0.95 12.54
N PRO A 136 11.27 0.16 11.77
CA PRO A 136 10.03 0.65 11.23
C PRO A 136 9.35 -0.40 10.34
N VAL A 137 8.03 -0.47 10.41
CA VAL A 137 7.19 -1.40 9.63
C VAL A 137 7.41 -1.30 8.12
N ARG A 138 7.99 -0.20 7.64
CA ARG A 138 8.54 -0.01 6.30
C ARG A 138 9.49 -1.14 5.87
N ASN A 139 10.29 -1.66 6.80
CA ASN A 139 11.27 -2.72 6.52
C ASN A 139 10.61 -4.09 6.32
N ARG A 140 9.30 -4.24 6.54
CA ARG A 140 8.55 -5.47 6.27
C ARG A 140 7.72 -5.40 4.98
N LEU A 141 7.67 -4.24 4.32
CA LEU A 141 6.87 -4.04 3.10
C LEU A 141 7.28 -4.97 1.96
N TYR A 142 8.59 -5.23 1.83
CA TYR A 142 9.13 -6.11 0.79
C TYR A 142 8.64 -7.58 0.91
N ARG A 143 8.04 -7.96 2.05
CA ARG A 143 7.47 -9.31 2.25
C ARG A 143 6.00 -9.39 1.87
N VAL A 144 5.34 -8.27 1.60
CA VAL A 144 3.90 -8.25 1.31
C VAL A 144 3.70 -8.57 -0.16
N THR A 145 3.19 -9.78 -0.44
CA THR A 145 2.94 -10.26 -1.80
C THR A 145 2.00 -9.37 -2.61
N ARG A 146 1.02 -8.73 -1.96
CA ARG A 146 0.06 -7.83 -2.64
C ARG A 146 0.73 -6.63 -3.32
N LEU A 147 1.80 -6.08 -2.72
CA LEU A 147 2.57 -4.99 -3.33
C LEU A 147 3.35 -5.47 -4.55
N TRP A 148 3.92 -6.67 -4.47
CA TRP A 148 4.64 -7.29 -5.58
C TRP A 148 3.69 -7.65 -6.74
N ALA A 149 2.51 -8.21 -6.46
CA ALA A 149 1.50 -8.48 -7.47
C ALA A 149 1.13 -7.20 -8.24
N PHE A 150 0.80 -6.13 -7.53
CA PHE A 150 0.46 -4.85 -8.15
C PHE A 150 1.64 -4.22 -8.93
N TYR A 151 2.88 -4.43 -8.45
CA TYR A 151 4.08 -3.99 -9.16
C TYR A 151 4.30 -4.77 -10.46
N ALA A 152 4.09 -6.10 -10.45
CA ALA A 152 4.13 -6.93 -11.65
C ALA A 152 3.06 -6.48 -12.66
N ASP A 153 1.80 -6.35 -12.25
CA ASP A 153 0.71 -5.92 -13.13
C ASP A 153 1.01 -4.55 -13.78
N LEU A 154 1.63 -3.63 -13.04
CA LEU A 154 2.00 -2.33 -13.56
C LEU A 154 3.20 -2.39 -14.53
N GLU A 155 4.19 -3.25 -14.26
CA GLU A 155 5.32 -3.47 -15.15
C GLU A 155 4.92 -4.24 -16.42
N GLU A 156 3.94 -5.16 -16.36
CA GLU A 156 3.38 -5.82 -17.54
C GLU A 156 2.65 -4.82 -18.46
N SER A 157 1.92 -3.86 -17.88
CA SER A 157 1.09 -2.90 -18.64
C SER A 157 1.83 -1.66 -19.12
N VAL A 158 2.82 -1.16 -18.35
CA VAL A 158 3.54 0.10 -18.65
C VAL A 158 5.02 -0.15 -18.95
N GLY A 159 5.57 -1.23 -18.41
CA GLY A 159 7.01 -1.48 -18.35
C GLY A 159 7.60 -2.12 -19.61
N SER A 160 8.91 -2.28 -19.55
CA SER A 160 9.69 -3.02 -20.54
C SER A 160 9.77 -4.49 -20.14
N VAL A 161 9.94 -5.39 -21.12
CA VAL A 161 10.09 -6.82 -20.85
C VAL A 161 11.26 -7.10 -19.89
N GLU A 162 12.33 -6.30 -19.95
CA GLU A 162 13.49 -6.45 -19.06
C GLU A 162 13.23 -6.00 -17.62
N SER A 163 12.44 -4.93 -17.42
CA SER A 163 12.11 -4.44 -16.08
C SER A 163 11.11 -5.38 -15.38
N ALA A 164 10.14 -5.92 -16.13
CA ALA A 164 9.25 -6.97 -15.64
C ALA A 164 10.05 -8.22 -15.23
N LYS A 165 10.96 -8.72 -16.07
CA LYS A 165 11.83 -9.87 -15.73
C LYS A 165 12.60 -9.66 -14.43
N LYS A 166 13.27 -8.51 -14.28
CA LYS A 166 14.00 -8.15 -13.05
C LYS A 166 13.08 -8.11 -11.82
N ALA A 167 11.84 -7.63 -11.98
CA ALA A 167 10.87 -7.62 -10.90
C ALA A 167 10.55 -9.05 -10.42
N TYR A 168 10.31 -9.98 -11.35
CA TYR A 168 10.04 -11.37 -10.97
C TYR A 168 11.25 -12.08 -10.41
N GLU A 169 12.45 -11.89 -10.96
CA GLU A 169 13.69 -12.44 -10.38
C GLU A 169 13.87 -12.01 -8.92
N GLN A 170 13.54 -10.74 -8.61
CA GLN A 170 13.54 -10.24 -7.24
C GLN A 170 12.48 -10.92 -6.37
N MET A 171 11.27 -11.18 -6.91
CA MET A 171 10.24 -11.93 -6.18
C MET A 171 10.67 -13.38 -5.89
N PHE A 172 11.33 -14.05 -6.85
CA PHE A 172 11.88 -15.41 -6.69
C PHE A 172 12.98 -15.42 -5.61
N ALA A 173 13.91 -14.47 -5.66
CA ALA A 173 14.97 -14.33 -4.66
C ALA A 173 14.43 -14.11 -3.24
N LEU A 174 13.31 -13.40 -3.10
CA LEU A 174 12.66 -13.14 -1.83
C LEU A 174 11.73 -14.27 -1.36
N LYS A 175 11.43 -15.26 -2.21
CA LYS A 175 10.46 -16.34 -1.96
C LYS A 175 9.06 -15.84 -1.58
N VAL A 176 8.64 -14.70 -2.13
CA VAL A 176 7.32 -14.07 -1.86
C VAL A 176 6.31 -14.38 -2.98
N ILE A 177 6.68 -15.28 -3.90
CA ILE A 177 5.89 -15.62 -5.07
C ILE A 177 4.64 -16.43 -4.69
N THR A 178 3.54 -16.15 -5.39
CA THR A 178 2.31 -16.94 -5.38
C THR A 178 2.22 -17.70 -6.71
N PRO A 179 1.65 -18.92 -6.78
CA PRO A 179 1.52 -19.64 -8.04
C PRO A 179 0.84 -18.83 -9.14
N ALA A 180 -0.15 -18.00 -8.77
CA ALA A 180 -0.82 -17.09 -9.70
C ALA A 180 0.13 -16.09 -10.39
N LEU A 181 1.16 -15.60 -9.68
CA LEU A 181 2.15 -14.68 -10.25
C LEU A 181 3.16 -15.39 -11.16
N VAL A 182 3.46 -16.67 -10.89
CA VAL A 182 4.28 -17.48 -11.79
C VAL A 182 3.54 -17.70 -13.11
N LEU A 183 2.24 -18.03 -13.03
CA LEU A 183 1.39 -18.20 -14.20
C LEU A 183 1.27 -16.90 -15.01
N SER A 184 1.10 -15.74 -14.35
CA SER A 184 0.99 -14.46 -15.06
C SER A 184 2.31 -14.09 -15.76
N MET A 185 3.45 -14.30 -15.09
CA MET A 185 4.76 -14.09 -15.71
C MET A 185 4.97 -15.01 -16.92
N ALA A 186 4.62 -16.28 -16.79
CA ALA A 186 4.80 -17.25 -17.86
C ALA A 186 3.92 -16.91 -19.08
N ALA A 187 2.66 -16.53 -18.86
CA ALA A 187 1.77 -16.03 -19.91
C ALA A 187 2.35 -14.78 -20.60
N PHE A 188 2.86 -13.81 -19.83
CA PHE A 188 3.51 -12.61 -20.37
C PHE A 188 4.75 -12.94 -21.23
N LEU A 189 5.57 -13.90 -20.81
CA LEU A 189 6.76 -14.33 -21.55
C LEU A 189 6.41 -15.08 -22.84
N GLU A 190 5.34 -15.88 -22.82
CA GLU A 190 4.80 -16.55 -24.00
C GLU A 190 4.25 -15.56 -25.04
N GLU A 191 3.51 -14.54 -24.60
CA GLU A 191 3.01 -13.49 -25.49
C GLU A 191 4.14 -12.71 -26.18
N LYS A 192 5.30 -12.60 -25.53
CA LYS A 192 6.50 -11.96 -26.07
C LYS A 192 7.40 -12.91 -26.87
N GLY A 193 7.07 -14.20 -26.97
CA GLY A 193 7.81 -15.20 -27.72
C GLY A 193 9.05 -15.78 -27.03
N PHE A 194 9.23 -15.55 -25.72
CA PHE A 194 10.35 -16.08 -24.93
C PHE A 194 9.99 -17.41 -24.24
N TYR A 195 9.74 -18.44 -25.05
CA TYR A 195 9.24 -19.74 -24.55
C TYR A 195 10.21 -20.43 -23.57
N GLU A 196 11.52 -20.40 -23.81
CA GLU A 196 12.52 -21.02 -22.91
C GLU A 196 12.48 -20.44 -21.48
N GLN A 197 12.27 -19.13 -21.37
CA GLN A 197 12.21 -18.45 -20.07
C GLN A 197 10.88 -18.69 -19.36
N SER A 198 9.79 -18.88 -20.13
CA SER A 198 8.51 -19.34 -19.58
C SER A 198 8.63 -20.74 -18.96
N PHE A 199 9.32 -21.67 -19.63
CA PHE A 199 9.55 -23.01 -19.06
C PHE A 199 10.43 -22.98 -17.82
N GLN A 200 11.52 -22.20 -17.81
CA GLN A 200 12.35 -22.03 -16.61
C GLN A 200 11.57 -21.44 -15.44
N ALA A 201 10.63 -20.52 -15.72
CA ALA A 201 9.74 -19.98 -14.71
C ALA A 201 8.81 -21.00 -14.11
N TYR A 202 8.21 -21.87 -14.94
CA TYR A 202 7.36 -22.97 -14.48
C TYR A 202 8.15 -23.97 -13.65
N GLU A 203 9.34 -24.38 -14.11
CA GLU A 203 10.22 -25.28 -13.36
C GLU A 203 10.64 -24.69 -12.01
N CYS A 204 11.00 -23.41 -11.97
CA CYS A 204 11.31 -22.71 -10.73
C CYS A 204 10.08 -22.61 -9.81
N GLY A 205 8.90 -22.38 -10.39
CA GLY A 205 7.62 -22.40 -9.67
C GLY A 205 7.39 -23.74 -8.99
N VAL A 206 7.51 -24.84 -9.74
CA VAL A 206 7.33 -26.21 -9.21
C VAL A 206 8.40 -26.56 -8.17
N ALA A 207 9.64 -26.11 -8.32
CA ALA A 207 10.71 -26.39 -7.35
C ALA A 207 10.59 -25.60 -6.03
N THR A 208 9.82 -24.50 -6.02
CA THR A 208 9.71 -23.60 -4.86
C THR A 208 8.53 -23.95 -3.94
N PHE A 209 7.54 -24.70 -4.45
CA PHE A 209 6.34 -25.14 -3.72
C PHE A 209 6.36 -26.64 -3.44
#